data_AF-A0A7W8LMI5-F1
#
_entry.id   AF-A0A7W8LMI5-F1
#
_cell.length_a   1.000
_cell.length_b   1.000
_cell.length_c   1.000
_cell.angle_alpha   90.00
_cell.angle_beta   90.00
_cell.angle_gamma   90.00
#
_symmetry.space_group_name_H-M   'P 1'
#
loop_
_entity.id
_entity.type
_entity.pdbx_description
1 polymer ?
#
loop_
_entity_poly.entity_id
_entity_poly.type
_entity_poly.pdbx_seq_one_letter_code
_entity_poly.pdbx_strand_id
1 'polypeptide(L)'
;MKDSDFFVIDKKGNRRMIGMKYEGKTMDSPKVTFVAMRQELPFAKQIAFSLGKEVIYDDCACRALFDYFRGEYIAGRDFRICAELYSKVWYWRD
;
A
#
# COMPACT_ATOMS: atom_id res chain seq x y z
N MET A 1 -10.57 0.07 1.66
CA MET A 1 -9.77 0.97 2.52
C MET A 1 -9.65 0.46 3.95
N LYS A 2 -10.72 0.07 4.66
CA LYS A 2 -10.62 -0.51 6.02
C LYS A 2 -9.70 -1.74 6.08
N ASP A 3 -9.71 -2.53 5.01
CA ASP A 3 -8.99 -3.80 4.93
C ASP A 3 -7.51 -3.67 4.57
N SER A 4 -7.00 -2.45 4.30
CA SER A 4 -5.58 -2.25 4.03
C SER A 4 -4.80 -2.28 5.34
N ASP A 5 -3.67 -2.96 5.37
CA ASP A 5 -2.76 -2.97 6.51
C ASP A 5 -2.06 -1.62 6.62
N PHE A 6 -1.60 -1.09 5.49
CA PHE A 6 -0.97 0.22 5.34
C PHE A 6 -1.20 0.77 3.93
N PHE A 7 -0.70 1.98 3.68
CA PHE A 7 -0.70 2.62 2.37
C PHE A 7 0.71 3.05 1.94
N VAL A 8 0.95 3.09 0.63
CA VAL A 8 2.20 3.59 0.03
C VAL A 8 1.87 4.76 -0.88
N ILE A 9 2.63 5.84 -0.78
CA ILE A 9 2.44 7.06 -1.57
C ILE A 9 3.76 7.55 -2.18
N ASP A 10 3.69 8.17 -3.36
CA ASP A 10 4.83 8.85 -3.96
C ASP A 10 5.07 10.26 -3.36
N LYS A 11 6.26 10.47 -2.81
CA LYS A 11 6.73 11.67 -2.12
C LYS A 11 6.95 12.86 -3.04
N LYS A 12 7.61 12.69 -4.20
CA LYS A 12 7.91 13.81 -5.11
C LYS A 12 6.72 14.21 -6.00
N GLY A 13 5.69 13.38 -6.04
CA GLY A 13 4.57 13.55 -6.95
C GLY A 13 3.25 13.88 -6.27
N ASN A 14 2.97 13.29 -5.09
CA ASN A 14 1.60 13.14 -4.59
C ASN A 14 0.65 12.84 -5.75
N ARG A 15 0.96 11.83 -6.56
CA ARG A 15 0.15 11.43 -7.72
C ARG A 15 -0.62 10.16 -7.44
N ARG A 16 -0.12 9.28 -6.56
CA ARG A 16 -0.64 7.92 -6.40
C ARG A 16 -0.55 7.44 -4.96
N MET A 17 -1.57 6.73 -4.51
CA MET A 17 -1.58 6.05 -3.22
C MET A 17 -2.16 4.65 -3.39
N ILE A 18 -1.44 3.65 -2.88
CA ILE A 18 -1.79 2.24 -2.99
C ILE A 18 -2.04 1.69 -1.58
N GLY A 19 -3.17 1.02 -1.37
CA GLY A 19 -3.43 0.27 -0.14
C GLY A 19 -3.05 -1.19 -0.31
N MET A 20 -2.34 -1.73 0.67
CA MET A 20 -1.82 -3.11 0.65
C MET A 20 -2.50 -3.95 1.72
N LYS A 21 -2.74 -5.23 1.44
CA LYS A 21 -3.13 -6.23 2.45
C LYS A 21 -2.39 -7.54 2.23
N TYR A 22 -1.99 -8.20 3.31
CA TYR A 22 -1.39 -9.52 3.30
C TYR A 22 -1.93 -10.34 4.47
N GLU A 23 -2.54 -11.47 4.16
CA GLU A 23 -3.15 -12.36 5.14
C GLU A 23 -2.22 -13.56 5.37
N GLY A 24 -1.26 -13.42 6.29
CA GLY A 24 -0.23 -14.45 6.52
C GLY A 24 -0.77 -15.84 6.93
N LYS A 25 -2.02 -15.92 7.42
CA LYS A 25 -2.65 -17.20 7.78
C LYS A 25 -3.09 -18.03 6.57
N THR A 26 -3.48 -17.37 5.48
CA THR A 26 -3.91 -18.06 4.25
C THR A 26 -2.74 -18.31 3.29
N MET A 27 -1.57 -17.73 3.58
CA MET A 27 -0.39 -17.74 2.69
C MET A 27 -0.69 -17.16 1.29
N ASP A 28 -1.78 -16.40 1.17
CA ASP A 28 -2.14 -15.76 -0.09
C ASP A 28 -1.12 -14.68 -0.43
N SER A 29 -0.94 -14.46 -1.73
CA SER A 29 -0.11 -13.36 -2.21
C SER A 29 -0.61 -12.02 -1.64
N PRO A 30 0.27 -11.03 -1.39
CA PRO A 30 -0.16 -9.69 -1.05
C PRO A 30 -1.16 -9.18 -2.10
N LYS A 31 -2.11 -8.35 -1.71
CA LYS A 31 -3.12 -7.80 -2.62
C LYS A 31 -3.24 -6.29 -2.51
N VAL A 32 -3.57 -5.66 -3.64
CA VAL A 32 -3.93 -4.25 -3.69
C VAL A 32 -5.39 -4.11 -3.25
N THR A 33 -5.65 -3.37 -2.18
CA THR A 33 -7.01 -3.15 -1.66
C THR A 33 -7.57 -1.78 -2.00
N PHE A 34 -6.71 -0.88 -2.48
CA PHE A 34 -7.05 0.49 -2.79
C PHE A 34 -6.04 1.11 -3.75
N VAL A 35 -6.54 1.93 -4.68
CA VAL A 35 -5.72 2.77 -5.57
C VAL A 35 -6.40 4.13 -5.61
N ALA A 36 -5.65 5.19 -5.34
CA ALA A 36 -6.11 6.57 -5.50
C ALA A 36 -5.12 7.38 -6.32
N MET A 37 -5.64 8.33 -7.08
CA MET A 37 -4.84 9.24 -7.90
C MET A 37 -5.15 10.70 -7.61
N ARG A 38 -4.12 11.55 -7.70
CA ARG A 38 -4.18 13.03 -7.75
C ARG A 38 -5.26 13.64 -6.86
N GLN A 39 -6.46 13.88 -7.42
CA GLN A 39 -7.58 14.55 -6.77
C GLN A 39 -8.14 13.77 -5.57
N GLU A 40 -7.99 12.45 -5.56
CA GLU A 40 -8.48 11.58 -4.48
C GLU A 40 -7.51 11.54 -3.29
N LEU A 41 -6.27 11.99 -3.45
CA LEU A 41 -5.23 11.83 -2.43
C LEU A 41 -5.49 12.61 -1.13
N PRO A 42 -5.97 13.87 -1.14
CA PRO A 42 -6.28 14.57 0.11
C PRO A 42 -7.29 13.78 0.94
N PHE A 43 -8.35 13.26 0.31
CA PHE A 43 -9.37 12.46 0.96
C PHE A 43 -8.83 11.10 1.41
N ALA A 44 -8.08 10.41 0.56
CA ALA A 44 -7.47 9.12 0.88
C ALA A 44 -6.53 9.22 2.09
N LYS A 45 -5.73 10.29 2.17
CA LYS A 45 -4.86 10.58 3.32
C LYS A 45 -5.66 10.84 4.59
N GLN A 46 -6.71 11.65 4.51
CA GLN A 46 -7.58 11.92 5.66
C GLN A 46 -8.24 10.64 6.18
N ILE A 47 -8.72 9.77 5.28
CA ILE A 47 -9.31 8.48 5.65
C ILE A 47 -8.25 7.53 6.23
N ALA A 48 -7.06 7.46 5.64
CA ALA A 48 -5.97 6.65 6.19
C ALA A 48 -5.60 7.11 7.61
N PHE A 49 -5.49 8.43 7.81
CA PHE A 49 -5.23 9.03 9.12
C PHE A 49 -6.36 8.73 10.13
N SER A 50 -7.63 8.90 9.75
CA SER A 50 -8.76 8.66 10.65
C SER A 50 -8.92 7.19 11.04
N LEU A 51 -8.43 6.28 10.19
CA LEU A 51 -8.40 4.84 10.46
C LEU A 51 -7.11 4.39 11.18
N GLY A 52 -6.21 5.31 11.52
CA GLY A 52 -4.93 5.00 12.16
C GLY A 52 -4.01 4.13 11.29
N LYS A 53 -4.15 4.23 9.97
CA LYS A 53 -3.37 3.43 9.02
C LYS A 53 -2.06 4.12 8.69
N GLU A 54 -1.00 3.34 8.68
CA GLU A 54 0.33 3.84 8.35
C GLU A 54 0.44 4.21 6.87
N VAL A 55 1.18 5.29 6.58
CA VAL A 55 1.44 5.77 5.22
C VAL A 55 2.94 5.83 4.98
N ILE A 56 3.43 4.96 4.11
CA ILE A 56 4.83 4.86 3.71
C ILE A 56 5.06 5.73 2.48
N TYR A 57 6.10 6.56 2.50
CA TYR A 57 6.51 7.38 1.37
C TYR A 57 7.60 6.68 0.57
N ASP A 58 7.23 6.12 -0.60
CA ASP A 58 8.14 5.36 -1.46
C ASP A 58 7.74 5.46 -2.94
N ASP A 59 8.43 6.31 -3.70
CA ASP A 59 8.13 6.59 -5.11
C ASP A 59 8.30 5.35 -6.00
N CYS A 60 9.29 4.51 -5.71
CA CYS A 60 9.62 3.36 -6.54
C CYS A 60 8.59 2.26 -6.33
N ALA A 61 8.30 1.93 -5.06
CA ALA A 61 7.30 0.93 -4.73
C ALA A 61 5.89 1.36 -5.18
N CYS A 62 5.52 2.63 -4.96
CA CYS A 62 4.23 3.15 -5.39
C CYS A 62 4.08 3.08 -6.92
N ARG A 63 5.15 3.35 -7.69
CA ARG A 63 5.13 3.23 -9.15
C ARG A 63 4.99 1.79 -9.61
N ALA A 64 5.75 0.86 -9.02
CA ALA A 64 5.70 -0.54 -9.40
C ALA A 64 4.33 -1.17 -9.09
N LEU A 65 3.71 -0.80 -7.97
CA LEU A 65 2.44 -1.37 -7.54
C LEU A 65 1.21 -0.69 -8.18
N PHE A 66 1.40 0.42 -8.91
CA PHE A 66 0.30 1.13 -9.55
C PHE A 66 -0.27 0.42 -10.78
N ASP A 67 0.48 -0.53 -11.35
CA ASP A 67 0.01 -1.32 -12.49
C ASP A 67 -1.07 -2.36 -12.11
N TYR A 68 -1.30 -2.55 -10.81
CA TYR A 68 -2.30 -3.48 -10.27
C TYR A 68 -3.64 -2.78 -9.98
N PHE A 69 -4.72 -3.51 -10.22
CA PHE A 69 -6.07 -3.05 -9.89
C PHE A 69 -6.46 -3.36 -8.44
N ARG A 70 -7.46 -2.63 -7.93
CA ARG A 70 -8.07 -2.96 -6.65
C ARG A 70 -8.66 -4.38 -6.68
N GLY A 71 -8.27 -5.19 -5.70
CA GLY A 71 -8.66 -6.59 -5.56
C GLY A 71 -7.66 -7.57 -6.18
N GLU A 72 -6.68 -7.08 -6.93
CA GLU A 72 -5.69 -7.90 -7.60
C GLU A 72 -4.60 -8.38 -6.64
N TYR A 73 -4.20 -9.64 -6.82
CA TYR A 73 -3.05 -10.21 -6.15
C TYR A 73 -1.75 -9.78 -6.84
N ILE A 74 -0.77 -9.41 -6.05
CA ILE A 74 0.55 -9.06 -6.53
C ILE A 74 1.21 -10.30 -7.16
N ALA A 75 1.85 -10.13 -8.31
CA ALA A 75 2.59 -11.20 -8.95
C ALA A 75 3.95 -11.42 -8.27
N GLY A 76 4.47 -12.65 -8.36
CA GLY A 76 5.71 -13.05 -7.68
C GLY A 76 6.91 -12.14 -7.93
N ARG A 77 7.01 -11.52 -9.12
CA ARG A 77 8.10 -10.59 -9.47
C ARG A 77 8.18 -9.35 -8.56
N ASP A 78 7.06 -8.96 -7.96
CA ASP A 78 6.93 -7.77 -7.12
C ASP A 78 6.87 -8.11 -5.61
N PHE A 79 6.99 -9.39 -5.24
CA PHE A 79 6.97 -9.83 -3.83
C PHE A 79 8.07 -9.20 -3.00
N ARG A 80 9.25 -8.99 -3.57
CA ARG A 80 10.35 -8.34 -2.87
C ARG A 80 9.98 -6.92 -2.43
N ILE A 81 9.31 -6.17 -3.31
CA ILE A 81 8.84 -4.81 -3.01
C ILE A 81 7.84 -4.86 -1.86
N CYS A 82 6.88 -5.79 -1.91
CA CYS A 82 5.92 -5.96 -0.82
C CYS A 82 6.61 -6.31 0.50
N ALA A 83 7.55 -7.26 0.50
CA ALA A 83 8.28 -7.67 1.69
C ALA A 83 9.03 -6.50 2.34
N GLU A 84 9.71 -5.67 1.53
CA GLU A 84 10.42 -4.47 1.99
C GLU A 84 9.48 -3.40 2.55
N LEU A 85 8.25 -3.29 2.04
CA LEU A 85 7.23 -2.41 2.60
C LEU A 85 6.68 -2.95 3.93
N TYR A 86 6.35 -4.24 4.00
CA TYR A 86 5.85 -4.88 5.21
C TYR A 86 6.88 -4.87 6.34
N SER A 87 8.17 -5.02 6.03
CA SER A 87 9.22 -4.90 7.03
C SER A 87 9.24 -3.50 7.65
N LYS A 88 8.99 -2.43 6.89
CA LYS A 88 8.95 -1.06 7.44
C LYS A 88 7.81 -0.85 8.45
N VAL A 89 6.68 -1.55 8.28
CA VAL A 89 5.50 -1.43 9.15
C VAL A 89 5.63 -2.30 10.41
N TRP A 90 6.19 -3.50 10.28
CA TRP A 90 6.29 -4.44 11.40
C TRP A 90 7.52 -4.23 12.28
N TYR A 91 8.60 -3.61 11.77
CA TYR A 91 9.82 -3.38 12.56
C TYR A 91 9.63 -2.42 13.76
N TRP A 92 8.50 -1.71 13.85
CA TRP A 92 8.18 -0.79 14.96
C TRP A 92 7.19 -1.35 15.98
N ARG A 93 6.76 -2.61 15.83
CA ARG A 93 5.78 -3.24 16.75
C ARG A 93 6.42 -4.15 17.81
N ASP A 94 7.75 -4.23 17.85
CA ASP A 94 8.54 -4.90 18.88
C ASP A 94 9.29 -3.89 19.76
#